data_AF-R7ESG5-F1
#
_entry.id   AF-R7ESG5-F1
#
_cell.length_a   1.000
_cell.length_b   1.000
_cell.length_c   1.000
_cell.angle_alpha   90.00
_cell.angle_beta   90.00
_cell.angle_gamma   90.00
#
_symmetry.space_group_name_H-M   'P 1'
#
loop_
_entity.id
_entity.type
_entity.pdbx_description
1 polymer ?
#
loop_
_entity_poly.entity_id
_entity_poly.type
_entity_poly.pdbx_seq_one_letter_code
_entity_poly.pdbx_strand_id
1 'polypeptide(L)'
;MFVGYEFVHELRIEFDAEREKLSCVLGALSRCSAVPEFRLEYSVRDREAAKARLLDLAVADSRTRAERLARAAGIKGALSAQTIDCAGEVPELSVRPVGNIMLAKCCGGIDAGITPEDITVSDTVTVVWQAAD
;
A
#
# COMPACT_ATOMS: atom_id res chain seq x y z
N MET A 1 -16.93 -13.02 -40.84
CA MET A 1 -16.61 -11.71 -41.44
C MET A 1 -15.81 -10.92 -40.42
N PHE A 2 -14.65 -10.42 -40.80
CA PHE A 2 -13.73 -9.69 -39.92
C PHE A 2 -14.16 -8.22 -39.83
N VAL A 3 -14.22 -7.66 -38.62
CA VAL A 3 -14.75 -6.30 -38.35
C VAL A 3 -13.66 -5.28 -37.98
N GLY A 4 -12.41 -5.72 -37.79
CA GLY A 4 -11.29 -4.83 -37.48
C GLY A 4 -10.43 -5.30 -36.31
N TYR A 5 -9.46 -4.46 -35.94
CA TYR A 5 -8.57 -4.64 -34.81
C TYR A 5 -8.78 -3.53 -33.79
N GLU A 6 -8.58 -3.85 -32.51
CA GLU A 6 -8.57 -2.92 -31.39
C GLU A 6 -7.16 -2.86 -30.80
N PHE A 7 -6.72 -1.67 -30.39
CA PHE A 7 -5.43 -1.47 -29.72
C PHE A 7 -5.60 -0.58 -28.50
N VAL A 8 -5.11 -1.05 -27.36
CA VAL A 8 -5.11 -0.31 -26.09
C VAL A 8 -3.67 0.11 -25.78
N HIS A 9 -3.48 1.40 -25.52
CA HIS A 9 -2.18 1.95 -25.13
C HIS A 9 -2.21 2.39 -23.66
N GLU A 10 -1.29 1.86 -22.86
CA GLU A 10 -1.13 2.23 -21.46
C GLU A 10 0.12 3.10 -21.26
N LEU A 11 -0.03 4.22 -20.56
CA LEU A 11 1.07 5.11 -20.18
C LEU A 11 1.09 5.27 -18.66
N ARG A 12 2.25 5.02 -18.06
CA ARG A 12 2.50 5.21 -16.62
C ARG A 12 3.47 6.35 -16.40
N ILE A 13 3.07 7.31 -15.54
CA ILE A 13 3.88 8.45 -15.14
C ILE A 13 4.03 8.41 -13.62
N GLU A 14 5.27 8.44 -13.14
CA GLU A 14 5.58 8.42 -11.71
C GLU A 14 6.39 9.66 -11.33
N PHE A 15 6.01 10.28 -10.22
CA PHE A 15 6.70 11.43 -9.64
C PHE A 15 6.40 11.48 -8.15
N ASP A 16 7.23 12.21 -7.41
CA ASP A 16 7.00 12.48 -5.99
C ASP A 16 5.65 13.15 -5.78
N ALA A 17 5.05 13.00 -4.59
CA ALA A 17 3.74 13.55 -4.25
C ALA A 17 3.77 15.09 -4.14
N GLU A 18 3.99 15.76 -5.27
CA GLU A 18 4.07 17.20 -5.46
C GLU A 18 2.80 17.68 -6.15
N ARG A 19 2.08 18.59 -5.48
CA ARG A 19 0.79 19.13 -5.93
C ARG A 19 0.91 19.81 -7.29
N GLU A 20 2.00 20.51 -7.53
CA GLU A 20 2.29 21.26 -8.75
C GLU A 20 2.44 20.32 -9.94
N LYS A 21 3.14 19.20 -9.76
CA LYS A 21 3.32 18.17 -10.79
C LYS A 21 2.00 17.48 -11.11
N LEU A 22 1.22 17.12 -10.09
CA LEU A 22 -0.11 16.52 -10.30
C LEU A 22 -1.05 17.48 -11.05
N SER A 23 -1.08 18.75 -10.65
CA SER A 23 -1.87 19.79 -11.31
C SER A 23 -1.49 19.94 -12.78
N CYS A 24 -0.18 19.90 -13.08
CA CYS A 24 0.33 19.96 -14.45
C CYS A 24 -0.15 18.77 -15.29
N VAL A 25 -0.07 17.55 -14.75
CA VAL A 25 -0.52 16.33 -15.44
C VAL A 25 -2.03 16.36 -15.68
N LEU A 26 -2.84 16.67 -14.66
CA LEU A 26 -4.29 16.79 -14.79
C LEU A 26 -4.69 17.88 -15.81
N GLY A 27 -3.98 19.01 -15.78
CA GLY A 27 -4.14 20.08 -16.75
C GLY A 27 -3.84 19.62 -18.18
N ALA A 28 -2.77 18.86 -18.41
CA ALA A 28 -2.45 18.30 -19.72
C ALA A 28 -3.50 17.27 -20.18
N LEU A 29 -3.95 16.38 -19.29
CA LEU A 29 -4.98 15.39 -19.57
C LEU A 29 -6.32 16.04 -19.95
N SER A 30 -6.69 17.17 -19.32
CA SER A 30 -7.93 17.90 -19.63
C SER A 30 -7.99 18.49 -21.04
N ARG A 31 -6.83 18.72 -21.65
CA ARG A 31 -6.70 19.23 -23.02
C ARG A 31 -6.32 18.13 -24.02
N CYS A 32 -6.24 16.88 -23.57
CA CYS A 32 -5.86 15.76 -24.42
C CYS A 32 -7.03 15.38 -25.35
N SER A 33 -6.78 15.40 -26.65
CA SER A 33 -7.79 15.02 -27.66
C SER A 33 -8.19 13.55 -27.61
N ALA A 34 -7.32 12.68 -27.09
CA ALA A 34 -7.55 11.24 -27.01
C ALA A 34 -8.52 10.83 -25.89
N VAL A 35 -8.85 11.74 -24.96
CA VAL A 35 -9.76 11.49 -23.83
C VAL A 35 -9.45 10.16 -23.11
N PRO A 36 -8.22 10.00 -22.58
CA PRO A 36 -7.83 8.74 -21.95
C PRO A 36 -8.63 8.49 -20.67
N GLU A 37 -8.88 7.23 -20.38
CA GLU A 37 -9.14 6.78 -19.02
C GLU A 37 -7.84 6.91 -18.22
N PHE A 38 -7.92 7.38 -16.98
CA PHE A 38 -6.75 7.45 -16.12
C PHE A 38 -7.07 6.97 -14.70
N ARG A 39 -5.98 6.63 -14.00
CA ARG A 39 -5.96 6.21 -12.60
C ARG A 39 -4.89 7.00 -11.88
N LEU A 40 -5.18 7.43 -10.65
CA LEU A 40 -4.20 8.03 -9.76
C LEU A 40 -3.93 7.07 -8.61
N GLU A 41 -2.66 6.77 -8.38
CA GLU A 41 -2.20 5.90 -7.31
C GLU A 41 -1.09 6.61 -6.53
N TYR A 42 -1.23 6.69 -5.21
CA TYR A 42 -0.17 7.11 -4.30
C TYR A 42 0.46 5.87 -3.71
N SER A 43 1.79 5.80 -3.68
CA SER A 43 2.50 4.67 -3.11
C SER A 43 3.69 5.09 -2.27
N VAL A 44 4.07 4.25 -1.31
CA VAL A 44 5.30 4.46 -0.53
C VAL A 44 6.51 4.32 -1.45
N ARG A 45 7.41 5.31 -1.42
CA ARG A 45 8.61 5.35 -2.27
C ARG A 45 9.49 4.11 -2.07
N ASP A 46 9.79 3.78 -0.82
CA ASP A 46 10.58 2.60 -0.47
C ASP A 46 9.68 1.53 0.15
N ARG A 47 9.15 0.68 -0.73
CA ARG A 47 8.26 -0.42 -0.35
C ARG A 47 8.98 -1.47 0.49
N GLU A 48 10.26 -1.71 0.23
CA GLU A 48 11.03 -2.74 0.92
C GLU A 48 11.39 -2.29 2.35
N ALA A 49 11.79 -1.03 2.52
CA ALA A 49 12.02 -0.48 3.86
C ALA A 49 10.74 -0.45 4.69
N ALA A 50 9.59 -0.13 4.08
CA ALA A 50 8.30 -0.16 4.77
C ALA A 50 7.93 -1.57 5.24
N LYS A 51 8.12 -2.59 4.38
CA LYS A 51 7.90 -4.01 4.74
C LYS A 51 8.82 -4.46 5.85
N ALA A 52 10.11 -4.18 5.76
CA ALA A 52 11.09 -4.55 6.79
C ALA A 52 10.68 -4.00 8.16
N ARG A 53 10.26 -2.73 8.20
CA ARG A 53 9.78 -2.08 9.44
C ARG A 53 8.50 -2.71 9.99
N LEU A 54 7.59 -3.15 9.12
CA LEU A 54 6.36 -3.85 9.55
C LEU A 54 6.67 -5.21 10.17
N LEU A 55 7.60 -5.96 9.58
CA LEU A 55 8.05 -7.24 10.13
C LEU A 55 8.68 -7.08 11.52
N ASP A 56 9.55 -6.08 11.69
CA ASP A 56 10.17 -5.76 12.98
C ASP A 56 9.10 -5.46 14.05
N LEU A 57 8.09 -4.65 13.70
CA LEU A 57 6.98 -4.31 14.59
C LEU A 57 6.11 -5.54 14.92
N ALA A 58 5.79 -6.37 13.94
CA ALA A 58 4.95 -7.55 14.12
C ALA A 58 5.62 -8.59 15.04
N VAL A 59 6.92 -8.82 14.88
CA VAL A 59 7.69 -9.72 15.75
C VAL A 59 7.77 -9.15 17.18
N ALA A 60 8.01 -7.84 17.32
CA ALA A 60 8.06 -7.19 18.62
C ALA A 60 6.71 -7.23 19.37
N ASP A 61 5.59 -7.02 18.65
CA ASP A 61 4.24 -7.12 19.21
C ASP A 61 3.93 -8.57 19.64
N SER A 62 4.23 -9.56 18.77
CA SER A 62 4.07 -10.98 19.08
C SER A 62 4.83 -11.38 20.35
N ARG A 63 6.09 -10.95 20.47
CA ARG A 63 6.90 -11.17 21.68
C ARG A 63 6.24 -10.56 22.91
N THR A 64 5.82 -9.29 22.81
CA THR A 64 5.20 -8.56 23.93
C THR A 64 3.92 -9.26 24.41
N ARG A 65 3.10 -9.77 23.49
CA ARG A 65 1.90 -10.55 23.80
C ARG A 65 2.24 -11.88 24.47
N ALA A 66 3.22 -12.61 23.94
CA ALA A 66 3.66 -13.88 24.51
C ALA A 66 4.21 -13.71 25.94
N GLU A 67 5.01 -12.67 26.18
CA GLU A 67 5.52 -12.36 27.52
C GLU A 67 4.39 -12.01 28.50
N ARG A 68 3.35 -11.28 28.07
CA ARG A 68 2.17 -10.99 28.89
C ARG A 68 1.41 -12.27 29.25
N LEU A 69 1.21 -13.17 28.28
CA LEU A 69 0.54 -14.45 28.50
C LEU A 69 1.34 -15.35 29.45
N ALA A 70 2.65 -15.46 29.25
CA ALA A 70 3.53 -16.25 30.12
C ALA A 70 3.50 -15.75 31.57
N ARG A 71 3.58 -14.42 31.77
CA ARG A 71 3.45 -13.81 33.09
C ARG A 71 2.10 -14.10 33.75
N ALA A 72 1.00 -14.00 32.99
CA ALA A 72 -0.34 -14.30 33.51
C ALA A 72 -0.51 -15.79 33.87
N ALA A 73 0.16 -16.68 33.16
CA ALA A 73 0.18 -18.12 33.43
C ALA A 73 1.15 -18.54 34.56
N GLY A 74 1.89 -17.60 35.16
CA GLY A 74 2.87 -17.88 36.20
C GLY A 74 4.16 -18.56 35.71
N ILE A 75 4.39 -18.57 34.39
CA ILE A 75 5.60 -19.11 33.77
C ILE A 75 6.75 -18.13 34.07
N LYS A 76 7.82 -18.64 34.69
CA LYS A 76 9.03 -17.89 35.01
C LYS A 76 10.12 -18.31 34.03
N GLY A 77 10.84 -17.36 33.45
CA GLY A 77 11.92 -17.63 32.49
C GLY A 77 11.91 -16.70 31.29
N ALA A 78 12.94 -16.85 30.45
CA ALA A 78 13.01 -16.16 29.16
C ALA A 78 12.21 -16.96 28.11
N LEU A 79 11.57 -16.25 27.16
CA LEU A 79 10.95 -16.88 26.00
C LEU A 79 11.97 -16.97 24.86
N SER A 80 12.07 -18.14 24.23
CA SER A 80 12.80 -18.35 22.99
C SER A 80 11.82 -18.60 21.84
N ALA A 81 12.10 -18.01 20.69
CA ALA A 81 11.34 -18.29 19.47
C ALA A 81 11.77 -19.65 18.91
N GLN A 82 10.82 -20.55 18.74
CA GLN A 82 11.02 -21.88 18.15
C GLN A 82 10.80 -21.87 16.64
N THR A 83 9.75 -21.17 16.21
CA THR A 83 9.37 -21.08 14.79
C THR A 83 8.81 -19.70 14.53
N ILE A 84 9.24 -19.11 13.43
CA ILE A 84 8.73 -17.84 12.92
C ILE A 84 8.21 -18.15 11.52
N ASP A 85 6.90 -17.99 11.33
CA ASP A 85 6.26 -18.13 10.03
C ASP A 85 5.68 -16.79 9.60
N CYS A 86 6.07 -16.39 8.40
CA CYS A 86 5.65 -15.15 7.74
C CYS A 86 4.78 -15.53 6.54
N ALA A 87 3.53 -15.89 6.81
CA ALA A 87 2.55 -16.27 5.80
C ALA A 87 1.66 -15.09 5.34
N GLY A 88 2.15 -13.86 5.44
CA GLY A 88 1.43 -12.65 5.05
C GLY A 88 1.44 -12.43 3.54
N GLU A 89 0.30 -12.00 2.98
CA GLU A 89 0.27 -11.39 1.64
C GLU A 89 1.09 -10.09 1.66
N VAL A 90 1.74 -9.78 0.54
CA VAL A 90 2.44 -8.50 0.37
C VAL A 90 1.43 -7.38 0.58
N PRO A 91 1.55 -6.57 1.64
CA PRO A 91 0.49 -5.65 1.95
C PRO A 91 0.45 -4.53 0.90
N GLU A 92 -0.76 -4.08 0.54
CA GLU A 92 -0.95 -3.07 -0.50
C GLU A 92 -0.42 -1.72 0.01
N LEU A 93 0.79 -1.35 -0.43
CA LEU A 93 1.48 -0.10 -0.06
C LEU A 93 1.07 1.07 -0.96
N SER A 94 -0.19 1.06 -1.42
CA SER A 94 -0.73 2.13 -2.24
C SER A 94 -2.20 2.41 -1.98
N VAL A 95 -2.60 3.66 -2.23
CA VAL A 95 -3.98 4.13 -2.14
C VAL A 95 -4.36 4.74 -3.49
N ARG A 96 -5.58 4.45 -3.93
CA ARG A 96 -6.12 4.87 -5.23
C ARG A 96 -7.30 5.82 -5.05
N PRO A 97 -7.05 7.13 -4.85
CA PRO A 97 -8.13 8.10 -4.66
C PRO A 97 -8.96 8.31 -5.93
N VAL A 98 -8.40 8.00 -7.12
CA VAL A 98 -9.11 8.09 -8.39
C VAL A 98 -8.92 6.81 -9.20
N GLY A 99 -10.02 6.08 -9.44
CA GLY A 99 -10.04 4.87 -10.24
C GLY A 99 -10.86 5.03 -11.52
N ASN A 100 -10.26 4.72 -12.67
CA ASN A 100 -10.90 4.55 -13.98
C ASN A 100 -11.88 5.68 -14.35
N ILE A 101 -11.42 6.94 -14.30
CA ILE A 101 -12.24 8.11 -14.66
C ILE A 101 -11.83 8.62 -16.04
N MET A 102 -12.81 8.95 -16.90
CA MET A 102 -12.58 9.75 -18.10
C MET A 102 -12.70 11.24 -17.77
N LEU A 103 -11.58 11.96 -17.80
CA LEU A 103 -11.52 13.37 -17.39
C LEU A 103 -12.50 14.28 -18.17
N ALA A 104 -12.77 13.96 -19.44
CA ALA A 104 -13.71 14.74 -20.26
C ALA A 104 -15.19 14.64 -19.82
N LYS A 105 -15.55 13.65 -18.99
CA LYS A 105 -16.90 13.54 -18.39
C LYS A 105 -17.02 14.28 -17.06
N CYS A 106 -15.91 14.71 -16.46
CA CYS A 106 -15.91 15.50 -15.22
C CYS A 106 -16.13 16.98 -15.54
N CYS A 107 -17.38 17.42 -15.60
CA CYS A 107 -17.78 18.81 -15.92
C CYS A 107 -17.40 19.88 -14.86
N GLY A 108 -16.39 19.62 -14.01
CA GLY A 108 -15.98 20.53 -12.92
C GLY A 108 -14.48 20.62 -12.67
N GLY A 109 -13.65 19.95 -13.48
CA GLY A 109 -12.23 19.77 -13.16
C GLY A 109 -12.03 18.82 -11.98
N ILE A 110 -10.91 18.12 -11.96
CA ILE A 110 -10.48 17.40 -10.75
C ILE A 110 -9.72 18.39 -9.90
N ASP A 111 -10.18 18.61 -8.67
CA ASP A 111 -9.47 19.43 -7.73
C ASP A 111 -8.08 18.81 -7.50
N ALA A 112 -7.03 19.55 -7.85
CA ALA A 112 -5.67 19.15 -7.52
C ALA A 112 -5.45 19.09 -5.99
N GLY A 113 -6.42 19.61 -5.22
CA GLY A 113 -6.72 19.46 -3.78
C GLY A 113 -6.71 18.06 -3.20
N ILE A 114 -6.64 16.98 -3.99
CA ILE A 114 -6.69 15.60 -3.48
C ILE A 114 -5.56 15.36 -2.47
N THR A 115 -5.95 15.26 -1.20
CA THR A 115 -5.10 14.76 -0.12
C THR A 115 -5.30 13.25 -0.07
N PRO A 116 -4.25 12.44 -0.30
CA PRO A 116 -4.38 11.00 -0.17
C PRO A 116 -4.69 10.64 1.29
N GLU A 117 -5.54 9.64 1.49
CA GLU A 117 -5.69 9.02 2.81
C GLU A 117 -4.38 8.36 3.23
N ASP A 118 -4.15 8.27 4.54
CA ASP A 118 -2.98 7.58 5.09
C ASP A 118 -3.02 6.10 4.67
N ILE A 119 -1.93 5.63 4.04
CA ILE A 119 -1.78 4.22 3.69
C ILE A 119 -1.62 3.45 5.00
N THR A 120 -2.69 2.78 5.43
CA THR A 120 -2.65 1.89 6.60
C THR A 120 -2.25 0.49 6.15
N VAL A 121 -1.13 0.00 6.67
CA VAL A 121 -0.52 -1.25 6.26
C VAL A 121 -0.42 -2.16 7.47
N SER A 122 -0.92 -3.38 7.36
CA SER A 122 -0.81 -4.39 8.41
C SER A 122 -0.25 -5.68 7.84
N ASP A 123 0.70 -6.27 8.55
CA ASP A 123 1.23 -7.60 8.26
C ASP A 123 0.98 -8.51 9.48
N THR A 124 0.85 -9.82 9.25
CA THR A 124 0.60 -10.82 10.31
C THR A 124 1.73 -11.83 10.33
N VAL A 125 2.42 -11.91 11.48
CA VAL A 125 3.48 -12.89 11.73
C VAL A 125 3.03 -13.85 12.81
N THR A 126 3.24 -15.15 12.58
CA THR A 126 3.00 -16.18 13.59
C THR A 126 4.33 -16.62 14.20
N VAL A 127 4.45 -16.51 15.53
CA VAL A 127 5.64 -16.94 16.26
C VAL A 127 5.24 -17.93 17.35
N VAL A 128 5.89 -19.10 17.34
CA VAL A 128 5.77 -20.08 18.42
C VAL A 128 6.87 -19.80 19.44
N TRP A 129 6.45 -19.51 20.67
CA TRP A 129 7.34 -19.21 21.79
C TRP A 129 7.40 -20.39 22.75
N GLN A 130 8.61 -20.78 23.16
CA GLN A 130 8.83 -21.75 24.22
C GLN A 130 9.43 -21.03 25.43
N ALA A 131 8.96 -21.39 26.62
CA ALA A 131 9.60 -20.99 27.86
C ALA A 131 10.90 -21.77 28.03
N ALA A 132 12.00 -21.05 28.29
CA ALA A 132 13.22 -21.67 28.75
C ALA A 132 13.05 -22.08 30.23
N ASP A 133 13.43 -23.32 30.53
CA ASP A 133 13.49 -23.86 31.91
C ASP A 133 14.54 -23.15 32.77
#